data_AF-A0A2V6GBP8-F1
#
_entry.id   AF-A0A2V6GBP8-F1
#
_cell.length_a   1.000
_cell.length_b   1.000
_cell.length_c   1.000
_cell.angle_alpha   90.00
_cell.angle_beta   90.00
_cell.angle_gamma   90.00
#
_symmetry.space_group_name_H-M   'P 1'
#
loop_
_entity.id
_entity.type
_entity.pdbx_description
1 polymer ?
#
loop_
_entity_poly.entity_id
_entity_poly.type
_entity_poly.pdbx_seq_one_letter_code
_entity_poly.pdbx_strand_id
1 'polypeptide(L)' 'MGEIFKRHGNKSRWELVELTYKLPEWKDPQGSAIPITFRDVLKAGGKTELEIAAIEDELKGVALAETVLAGSLAPA' A
#
# COMPACT_ATOMS: atom_id res chain seq x y z
N MET A 1 8.84 20.85 -10.59
CA MET A 1 8.93 19.38 -10.42
C MET A 1 9.36 19.05 -9.00
N GLY A 2 8.63 18.15 -8.33
CA GLY A 2 8.92 17.72 -6.96
C GLY A 2 10.24 16.96 -6.84
N GLU A 3 10.80 16.91 -5.63
CA GLU A 3 12.10 16.28 -5.32
C GLU A 3 12.17 14.82 -5.79
N ILE A 4 11.11 14.04 -5.55
CA ILE A 4 11.00 12.64 -5.97
C ILE A 4 11.15 12.51 -7.50
N PHE A 5 10.45 13.36 -8.25
CA PHE A 5 10.52 13.32 -9.71
C PHE A 5 11.91 13.72 -10.22
N LYS A 6 12.58 14.69 -9.57
CA LYS A 6 13.98 15.02 -9.91
C LYS A 6 14.93 13.85 -9.66
N ARG A 7 14.72 13.08 -8.59
CA ARG A 7 15.58 11.95 -8.20
C ARG A 7 15.34 10.70 -9.05
N HIS A 8 14.09 10.44 -9.45
CA HIS A 8 13.69 9.17 -10.06
C HIS A 8 13.12 9.29 -11.48
N GLY A 9 12.74 10.48 -11.94
CA GLY A 9 11.99 10.69 -13.19
C GLY A 9 12.73 10.33 -14.48
N ASN A 10 14.07 10.23 -14.43
CA ASN A 10 14.89 9.81 -15.57
C ASN A 10 15.20 8.29 -15.57
N LYS A 11 14.69 7.53 -14.59
CA LYS A 11 14.92 6.08 -14.50
C LYS A 11 14.06 5.34 -15.50
N SER A 12 14.64 4.31 -16.11
CA SER A 12 13.90 3.32 -16.90
C SER A 12 12.95 2.50 -16.02
N ARG A 13 12.01 1.81 -16.67
CA ARG A 13 11.08 0.88 -15.99
C ARG A 13 11.83 -0.16 -15.15
N TRP A 14 12.93 -0.70 -15.67
CA TRP A 14 13.69 -1.76 -15.00
C TRP A 14 14.50 -1.23 -13.81
N GLU A 15 15.07 -0.03 -13.93
CA GLU A 15 15.71 0.64 -12.78
C GLU A 15 14.71 0.96 -11.66
N LEU A 16 13.45 1.25 -11.99
CA LEU A 16 12.40 1.42 -10.99
C LEU A 16 12.03 0.11 -10.31
N VAL A 17 12.00 -1.01 -11.05
CA VAL A 17 11.79 -2.35 -10.47
C VAL A 17 12.92 -2.72 -9.52
N GLU A 18 14.17 -2.52 -9.92
CA GLU A 18 15.33 -2.78 -9.05
C GLU A 18 15.35 -1.88 -7.81
N LEU A 19 14.83 -0.65 -7.94
CA LEU A 19 14.68 0.25 -6.81
C LEU A 19 13.63 -0.26 -5.81
N THR A 20 12.50 -0.78 -6.28
CA THR A 20 11.43 -1.24 -5.38
C THR A 20 11.81 -2.51 -4.60
N TYR A 21 12.72 -3.33 -5.13
CA TYR A 21 13.29 -4.47 -4.39
C TYR A 21 14.15 -4.07 -3.18
N LYS A 22 14.56 -2.80 -3.10
CA LYS A 22 15.35 -2.27 -1.97
C LYS A 22 14.49 -1.67 -0.86
N LEU A 23 13.17 -1.64 -1.05
CA LEU A 23 12.27 -1.07 -0.06
C LEU A 23 12.05 -2.05 1.10
N PRO A 24 11.92 -1.59 2.35
CA PRO A 24 11.82 -2.47 3.53
C PRO A 24 10.59 -3.39 3.53
N GLU A 25 9.52 -3.00 2.85
CA GLU A 25 8.31 -3.79 2.68
C GLU A 25 8.46 -4.96 1.69
N TRP A 26 9.48 -4.92 0.83
CA TRP A 26 9.70 -5.96 -0.16
C TRP A 26 10.34 -7.21 0.46
N LYS A 27 9.81 -8.37 0.07
CA LYS A 27 10.30 -9.70 0.46
C LYS A 27 10.43 -10.55 -0.80
N ASP A 28 11.55 -11.25 -0.96
CA ASP A 28 11.76 -12.13 -2.12
C ASP A 28 10.71 -13.24 -2.15
N PRO A 29 9.83 -13.27 -3.18
CA PRO A 29 8.78 -14.26 -3.28
C PRO A 29 9.24 -15.59 -3.89
N GLN A 30 10.53 -15.74 -4.21
CA GLN A 30 11.14 -16.97 -4.75
C GLN A 30 10.40 -17.51 -5.99
N GLY A 31 10.14 -16.63 -6.96
CA GLY A 31 9.43 -16.99 -8.20
C GLY A 31 7.90 -17.03 -8.08
N SER A 32 7.33 -16.71 -6.92
CA SER A 32 5.90 -16.50 -6.70
C SER A 32 5.55 -15.00 -6.59
N ALA A 33 4.38 -14.69 -6.06
CA ALA A 33 3.98 -13.34 -5.65
C ALA A 33 3.48 -13.36 -4.19
N ILE A 34 4.09 -12.52 -3.35
CA ILE A 34 3.62 -12.28 -1.98
C ILE A 34 2.92 -10.91 -1.98
N PRO A 35 1.63 -10.83 -1.58
CA PRO A 35 0.95 -9.56 -1.45
C PRO A 35 1.61 -8.66 -0.40
N ILE A 36 1.91 -7.41 -0.74
CA ILE A 36 2.32 -6.37 0.21
C ILE A 36 1.06 -5.75 0.78
N THR A 37 0.89 -5.81 2.10
CA THR A 37 -0.28 -5.25 2.79
C THR A 37 -0.06 -3.79 3.18
N PHE A 38 -1.13 -3.04 3.49
CA PHE A 38 -1.01 -1.69 4.04
C PHE A 38 -0.12 -1.64 5.28
N ARG A 39 -0.22 -2.66 6.14
CA ARG A 39 0.63 -2.83 7.31
C ARG A 39 2.11 -2.94 6.96
N ASP A 40 2.48 -3.70 5.92
CA ASP A 40 3.88 -3.81 5.50
C ASP A 40 4.44 -2.43 5.11
N VAL A 41 3.67 -1.63 4.36
CA VAL A 41 4.05 -0.25 3.97
C VAL A 41 4.13 0.68 5.17
N LEU A 42 3.15 0.64 6.08
CA LEU A 42 3.13 1.51 7.26
C LEU A 42 4.28 1.18 8.22
N LYS A 43 4.62 -0.11 8.38
CA LYS A 43 5.79 -0.55 9.14
C LYS A 43 7.09 -0.02 8.53
N ALA A 44 7.25 -0.13 7.21
CA ALA A 44 8.40 0.41 6.49
C ALA A 44 8.52 1.94 6.66
N GLY A 45 7.39 2.64 6.76
CA GLY A 45 7.31 4.07 7.07
C GLY A 45 7.53 4.44 8.55
N GLY A 46 7.84 3.48 9.42
CA GLY A 46 8.16 3.72 10.83
C GLY A 46 6.94 3.90 11.75
N LYS A 47 5.74 3.51 11.31
CA LYS A 47 4.55 3.54 12.17
C LYS A 47 4.61 2.46 13.25
N THR A 48 4.09 2.80 14.43
CA THR A 48 3.94 1.85 15.54
C THR A 48 2.79 0.88 15.30
N GLU A 49 2.82 -0.28 15.97
CA GLU A 49 1.72 -1.26 15.87
C GLU A 49 0.36 -0.67 16.23
N LEU A 50 0.32 0.27 17.19
CA LEU A 50 -0.91 0.93 17.61
C LEU A 50 -1.46 1.85 16.51
N GLU A 51 -0.59 2.66 15.88
CA GLU A 51 -0.99 3.53 14.76
C GLU A 51 -1.45 2.70 13.55
N ILE A 52 -0.74 1.60 13.26
CA ILE A 52 -1.12 0.69 12.17
C ILE A 52 -2.49 0.10 12.43
N ALA A 53 -2.74 -0.41 13.63
CA ALA A 53 -4.01 -1.00 13.99
C ALA A 53 -5.16 0.02 13.89
N ALA A 54 -4.94 1.27 14.31
CA ALA A 54 -5.93 2.34 14.17
C ALA A 54 -6.27 2.64 12.71
N ILE A 55 -5.26 2.72 11.83
CA ILE A 55 -5.46 2.96 10.38
C ILE A 55 -6.19 1.78 9.73
N GLU A 56 -5.83 0.54 10.08
CA GLU A 56 -6.50 -0.65 9.58
C GLU A 56 -7.98 -0.71 10.00
N ASP A 57 -8.30 -0.27 11.22
CA ASP A 57 -9.68 -0.23 11.72
C ASP A 57 -10.51 0.85 11.00
N GLU A 58 -9.93 2.03 10.79
CA GLU A 58 -10.54 3.11 10.00
C GLU A 58 -10.85 2.65 8.58
N LEU A 59 -9.89 2.00 7.90
CA LEU A 59 -10.08 1.46 6.55
C LEU A 59 -11.21 0.42 6.48
N LYS A 60 -11.30 -0.47 7.47
CA LYS A 60 -12.40 -1.45 7.57
C LYS A 60 -13.75 -0.77 7.77
N GLY A 61 -13.79 0.26 8.62
CA GLY A 61 -15.00 1.06 8.86
C GLY A 61 -15.52 1.73 7.59
N VAL A 62 -14.62 2.34 6.80
CA VAL A 62 -14.98 2.97 5.51
C VAL A 62 -15.48 1.93 4.51
N ALA A 63 -14.77 0.82 4.32
CA ALA A 63 -15.16 -0.24 3.40
C ALA A 63 -16.52 -0.86 3.74
N LEU A 64 -16.82 -1.00 5.04
CA LEU A 64 -18.13 -1.45 5.50
C LEU A 64 -19.21 -0.42 5.18
N ALA A 65 -18.97 0.87 5.43
CA ALA A 65 -19.92 1.93 5.12
C ALA A 65 -20.23 2.00 3.61
N GLU A 66 -19.21 1.86 2.76
CA GLU A 66 -19.38 1.79 1.30
C GLU A 66 -20.23 0.59 0.89
N THR A 67 -19.97 -0.58 1.47
CA THR A 67 -20.73 -1.81 1.18
C THR A 67 -22.20 -1.66 1.59
N VAL A 68 -22.46 -1.09 2.77
CA VAL A 68 -23.83 -0.83 3.26
C VAL A 68 -24.54 0.16 2.35
N LEU A 69 -23.87 1.25 1.96
CA LEU A 69 -24.45 2.26 1.06
C LEU A 69 -24.73 1.67 -0.33
N ALA A 70 -23.78 0.93 -0.92
CA ALA A 70 -23.94 0.28 -2.21
C ALA A 70 -25.05 -0.78 -2.20
N GLY A 71 -25.16 -1.57 -1.12
CA GLY A 71 -26.22 -2.55 -0.93
C GLY A 71 -27.60 -1.91 -0.74
N SER A 72 -27.67 -0.74 -0.11
CA SER A 72 -28.92 0.02 0.06
C SER A 72 -29.43 0.70 -1.22
N LEU A 73 -28.60 0.78 -2.27
CA LEU A 73 -28.92 1.39 -3.57
C LEU A 73 -29.25 0.37 -4.67
N ALA A 74 -29.22 -0.94 -4.37
CA ALA A 74 -29.65 -1.97 -5.33
C ALA A 74 -31.19 -1.95 -5.46
N PRO A 75 -31.76 -1.77 -6.67
CA PRO A 75 -33.21 -1.79 -6.85
C PRO A 75 -33.75 -3.22 -6.66
N ALA A 76 -34.91 -3.32 -6.00
CA ALA A 76 -35.69 -4.54 -5.83
C ALA A 76 -36.38 -4.98 -7.12
#